data_AF-A0A537S7H3-F1
#
_entry.id   AF-A0A537S7H3-F1
#
_cell.length_a   1.000
_cell.length_b   1.000
_cell.length_c   1.000
_cell.angle_alpha   90.00
_cell.angle_beta   90.00
_cell.angle_gamma   90.00
#
_symmetry.space_group_name_H-M   'P 1'
#
loop_
_entity.id
_entity.type
_entity.pdbx_description
1 polymer ?
#
loop_
_entity_poly.entity_id
_entity_poly.type
_entity_poly.pdbx_seq_one_letter_code
_entity_poly.pdbx_strand_id
1 'polypeptide(L)'
;MSMSAPRSTRWSARCQSSARSASWSTPMTAAATSRIATSGPFTRNARSRASRSRSTPRAAIRSTRSGISRISCRSTPARMRPEQLLACTAVIYSGLLETYQDLRVAFLEAGIGWVPFWMEHMDEEYEFRRFEAPLLKMKPSEYMACGRVYVSCEPEEKTLRYVPDFFPEENILFASDYPHWDGEFPYAVAHLANRNDLSAEFKQKIFRDNPRRFYGLAD
;
A
#
# COMPACT_ATOMS: atom_id res chain seq x y z
N MET A 1 -12.34 34.72 20.29
CA MET A 1 -11.47 34.12 19.25
C MET A 1 -11.73 32.63 19.26
N SER A 2 -12.44 32.13 18.25
CA SER A 2 -12.80 30.72 18.13
C SER A 2 -11.62 29.93 17.56
N MET A 3 -11.14 28.92 18.28
CA MET A 3 -10.11 28.00 17.78
C MET A 3 -10.79 26.87 17.01
N SER A 4 -10.49 26.78 15.72
CA SER A 4 -10.94 25.73 14.81
C SER A 4 -10.34 24.37 15.19
N ALA A 5 -11.15 23.31 15.13
CA ALA A 5 -10.73 21.92 15.32
C ALA A 5 -9.78 21.42 14.21
N PRO A 6 -8.89 20.43 14.48
CA PRO A 6 -7.94 19.89 13.51
C PRO A 6 -8.64 19.17 12.33
N ARG A 7 -8.05 19.29 11.14
CA ARG A 7 -8.60 18.86 9.83
C ARG A 7 -8.81 17.34 9.67
N SER A 8 -8.37 16.50 10.61
CA SER A 8 -8.49 15.03 10.55
C SER A 8 -9.92 14.50 10.78
N THR A 9 -10.87 15.35 11.19
CA THR A 9 -12.23 14.94 11.56
C THR A 9 -13.23 14.85 10.39
N ARG A 10 -12.81 15.02 9.13
CA ARG A 10 -13.73 15.22 8.01
C ARG A 10 -14.24 13.94 7.32
N TRP A 11 -13.79 12.75 7.70
CA TRP A 11 -13.98 11.52 6.90
C TRP A 11 -15.02 10.51 7.41
N SER A 12 -15.65 10.68 8.57
CA SER A 12 -16.55 9.64 9.11
C SER A 12 -17.87 10.16 9.66
N ALA A 13 -18.91 10.08 8.83
CA ALA A 13 -20.30 10.05 9.33
C ALA A 13 -21.22 9.15 8.48
N ARG A 14 -20.91 8.93 7.19
CA ARG A 14 -21.88 8.32 6.26
C ARG A 14 -21.79 6.80 6.13
N CYS A 15 -20.67 6.16 6.51
CA CYS A 15 -20.50 4.70 6.37
C CYS A 15 -21.00 3.89 7.59
N GLN A 16 -21.20 4.52 8.76
CA GLN A 16 -21.59 3.81 9.98
C GLN A 16 -23.10 3.54 10.08
N SER A 17 -23.94 4.16 9.24
CA SER A 17 -25.40 4.08 9.38
C SER A 17 -26.07 2.89 8.67
N SER A 18 -25.39 2.17 7.77
CA SER A 18 -25.99 1.04 7.03
C SER A 18 -25.81 -0.33 7.69
N ALA A 19 -25.02 -0.45 8.76
CA ALA A 19 -24.69 -1.73 9.40
C ALA A 19 -25.83 -2.35 10.25
N ARG A 20 -27.05 -1.82 10.20
CA ARG A 20 -28.21 -2.35 10.95
C ARG A 20 -29.17 -3.11 10.03
N SER A 21 -28.74 -4.24 9.45
CA SER A 21 -29.60 -5.39 9.09
C SER A 21 -28.95 -6.28 8.01
N ALA A 22 -28.04 -7.16 8.41
CA ALA A 22 -27.81 -8.42 7.70
C ALA A 22 -27.01 -9.35 8.63
N SER A 23 -27.64 -10.42 9.13
CA SER A 23 -26.95 -11.43 9.91
C SER A 23 -26.23 -12.40 8.97
N TRP A 24 -24.92 -12.21 8.78
CA TRP A 24 -24.03 -13.23 8.22
C TRP A 24 -22.84 -13.40 9.16
N SER A 25 -22.86 -14.50 9.91
CA SER A 25 -21.91 -14.78 10.99
C SER A 25 -20.62 -15.40 10.44
N THR A 26 -19.79 -14.64 9.72
CA THR A 26 -18.32 -14.85 9.60
C THR A 26 -17.70 -13.61 8.91
N PRO A 27 -16.76 -12.88 9.55
CA PRO A 27 -16.03 -11.82 8.85
C PRO A 27 -15.12 -12.42 7.78
N MET A 28 -15.35 -12.08 6.50
CA MET A 28 -14.45 -12.41 5.41
C MET A 28 -13.26 -11.43 5.41
N THR A 29 -12.08 -11.92 5.78
CA THR A 29 -10.82 -11.18 5.60
C THR A 29 -10.15 -11.70 4.33
N ALA A 30 -10.00 -10.85 3.31
CA ALA A 30 -9.25 -11.19 2.11
C ALA A 30 -7.91 -10.44 2.12
N ALA A 31 -6.81 -11.17 2.24
CA ALA A 31 -5.48 -10.65 1.94
C ALA A 31 -5.19 -10.94 0.46
N ALA A 32 -5.13 -9.90 -0.37
CA ALA A 32 -4.69 -10.05 -1.75
C ALA A 32 -3.16 -10.16 -1.77
N THR A 33 -2.64 -11.38 -1.64
CA THR A 33 -1.21 -11.67 -1.83
C THR A 33 -0.99 -12.19 -3.25
N SER A 34 -0.60 -11.33 -4.18
CA SER A 34 -0.14 -11.76 -5.51
C SER A 34 1.30 -12.30 -5.42
N ARG A 35 1.47 -13.57 -5.00
CA ARG A 35 2.74 -14.29 -5.16
C ARG A 35 2.66 -15.24 -6.37
N ILE A 36 3.10 -14.77 -7.54
CA ILE A 36 3.50 -15.69 -8.62
C ILE A 36 4.94 -16.12 -8.31
N ALA A 37 5.08 -17.21 -7.57
CA ALA A 37 6.35 -17.90 -7.38
C ALA A 37 6.51 -18.95 -8.50
N THR A 38 7.37 -18.67 -9.49
CA THR A 38 7.88 -19.71 -10.39
C THR A 38 9.13 -20.32 -9.76
N SER A 39 8.96 -21.45 -9.07
CA SER A 39 10.08 -22.30 -8.68
C SER A 39 9.92 -23.69 -9.29
N GLY A 40 10.87 -24.06 -10.15
CA GLY A 40 11.11 -25.43 -10.58
C GLY A 40 12.57 -25.80 -10.23
N PRO A 41 12.84 -26.97 -9.62
CA PRO A 41 14.19 -27.37 -9.27
C PRO A 41 14.87 -28.04 -10.47
N PHE A 42 16.11 -27.66 -10.78
CA PHE A 42 16.97 -28.49 -11.61
C PHE A 42 18.42 -28.45 -11.13
N THR A 43 18.84 -29.53 -10.49
CA THR A 43 20.21 -29.84 -10.12
C THR A 43 21.04 -30.17 -11.37
N ARG A 44 22.23 -29.58 -11.52
CA ARG A 44 23.41 -30.30 -12.05
C ARG A 44 24.72 -29.55 -11.77
N ASN A 45 25.61 -30.23 -11.06
CA ASN A 45 27.04 -29.93 -10.99
C ASN A 45 27.69 -30.01 -12.38
N ALA A 46 28.59 -29.08 -12.72
CA ALA A 46 29.96 -29.36 -13.17
C ALA A 46 30.71 -28.09 -13.66
N ARG A 47 31.84 -27.83 -12.98
CA ARG A 47 33.08 -27.13 -13.36
C ARG A 47 33.18 -26.48 -14.77
N SER A 48 33.62 -25.22 -14.82
CA SER A 48 35.00 -24.88 -15.29
C SER A 48 35.35 -23.38 -15.23
N ARG A 49 36.59 -23.14 -14.80
CA ARG A 49 37.51 -22.02 -15.10
C ARG A 49 37.05 -20.56 -14.92
N ALA A 50 37.59 -19.98 -13.84
CA ALA A 50 37.86 -18.57 -13.69
C ALA A 50 38.81 -18.04 -14.79
N SER A 51 38.38 -17.01 -15.50
CA SER A 51 39.09 -15.74 -15.66
C SER A 51 38.32 -14.85 -16.63
N ARG A 52 37.82 -13.71 -16.14
CA ARG A 52 37.64 -12.49 -16.93
C ARG A 52 37.40 -11.31 -16.00
N SER A 53 38.09 -10.23 -16.34
CA SER A 53 38.32 -8.99 -15.62
C SER A 53 37.06 -8.33 -15.08
N ARG A 54 37.16 -7.77 -13.87
CA ARG A 54 36.25 -6.74 -13.38
C ARG A 54 36.27 -5.55 -14.35
N SER A 55 35.27 -5.46 -15.23
CA SER A 55 34.93 -4.21 -15.91
C SER A 55 33.83 -3.53 -15.13
N THR A 56 34.09 -2.33 -14.63
CA THR A 56 33.11 -1.42 -14.07
C THR A 56 31.97 -1.16 -15.06
N PRO A 57 30.70 -1.05 -14.62
CA PRO A 57 29.61 -0.70 -15.51
C PRO A 57 29.73 0.79 -15.86
N ARG A 58 30.19 1.10 -17.07
CA ARG A 58 30.15 2.46 -17.61
C ARG A 58 28.80 2.65 -18.29
N ALA A 59 27.98 3.56 -17.77
CA ALA A 59 26.76 3.98 -18.45
C ALA A 59 27.12 4.52 -19.85
N ALA A 60 26.59 3.88 -20.90
CA ALA A 60 26.80 4.33 -22.27
C ALA A 60 25.63 5.23 -22.66
N ILE A 61 25.83 6.54 -22.55
CA ILE A 61 24.94 7.55 -23.14
C ILE A 61 25.31 7.66 -24.62
N ARG A 62 24.49 7.09 -25.51
CA ARG A 62 24.57 7.42 -26.94
C ARG A 62 23.59 8.55 -27.23
N SER A 63 24.14 9.73 -27.42
CA SER A 63 23.42 10.89 -27.96
C SER A 63 22.88 10.54 -29.35
N THR A 64 21.56 10.66 -29.55
CA THR A 64 20.94 10.74 -30.87
C THR A 64 20.60 12.20 -31.18
N ARG A 65 20.77 12.59 -32.44
CA ARG A 65 20.69 13.98 -32.96
C ARG A 65 19.36 14.73 -32.72
N SER A 66 18.36 14.13 -32.09
CA SER A 66 17.07 14.76 -31.77
C SER A 66 16.91 15.15 -30.29
N GLY A 67 17.96 15.08 -29.46
CA GLY A 67 17.92 15.52 -28.06
C GLY A 67 17.12 14.61 -27.12
N ILE A 68 16.37 13.64 -27.64
CA ILE A 68 15.67 12.63 -26.84
C ILE A 68 16.58 11.39 -26.74
N SER A 69 17.20 11.23 -25.58
CA SER A 69 17.93 10.00 -25.26
C SER A 69 16.93 8.89 -24.97
N ARG A 70 16.93 7.81 -25.78
CA ARG A 70 16.17 6.60 -25.46
C ARG A 70 16.85 5.91 -24.29
N ILE A 71 16.29 6.06 -23.09
CA ILE A 71 16.71 5.28 -21.91
C ILE A 71 16.21 3.85 -22.11
N SER A 72 17.08 2.98 -22.62
CA SER A 72 16.86 1.54 -22.61
C SER A 72 16.93 1.05 -21.16
N CYS A 73 15.78 0.94 -20.51
CA CYS A 73 15.69 0.36 -19.20
C CYS A 73 15.93 -1.16 -19.28
N ARG A 74 17.14 -1.59 -18.93
CA ARG A 74 17.47 -2.99 -18.69
C ARG A 74 16.81 -3.33 -17.35
N SER A 75 15.61 -3.94 -17.38
CA SER A 75 14.86 -4.45 -16.22
C SER A 75 15.21 -3.75 -14.90
N THR A 76 14.66 -2.56 -14.69
CA THR A 76 14.93 -1.74 -13.51
C THR A 76 14.58 -2.47 -12.23
N PRO A 77 15.42 -2.38 -11.18
CA PRO A 77 15.03 -2.68 -9.81
C PRO A 77 14.18 -1.51 -9.25
N ALA A 78 13.13 -1.11 -9.97
CA ALA A 78 12.22 -0.07 -9.50
C ALA A 78 11.22 -0.72 -8.55
N ARG A 79 11.26 -0.32 -7.27
CA ARG A 79 10.42 -0.81 -6.17
C ARG A 79 8.93 -0.46 -6.32
N MET A 80 8.55 0.28 -7.35
CA MET A 80 7.14 0.56 -7.62
C MET A 80 6.43 -0.76 -7.94
N ARG A 81 5.43 -1.12 -7.14
CA ARG A 81 4.58 -2.30 -7.32
C ARG A 81 3.29 -1.90 -8.03
N PRO A 82 3.28 -1.66 -9.36
CA PRO A 82 2.08 -1.23 -10.09
C PRO A 82 0.89 -2.19 -9.93
N GLU A 83 1.17 -3.45 -9.61
CA GLU A 83 0.17 -4.48 -9.34
C GLU A 83 -0.75 -4.10 -8.17
N GLN A 84 -0.23 -3.37 -7.18
CA GLN A 84 -1.00 -2.92 -6.01
C GLN A 84 -1.97 -1.80 -6.37
N LEU A 85 -1.55 -0.87 -7.23
CA LEU A 85 -2.44 0.18 -7.74
C LEU A 85 -3.59 -0.45 -8.56
N LEU A 86 -3.27 -1.43 -9.42
CA LEU A 86 -4.27 -2.15 -10.21
C LEU A 86 -5.24 -2.95 -9.30
N ALA A 87 -4.72 -3.66 -8.31
CA ALA A 87 -5.54 -4.41 -7.35
C ALA A 87 -6.44 -3.47 -6.53
N CYS A 88 -5.92 -2.32 -6.11
CA CYS A 88 -6.69 -1.29 -5.42
C CYS A 88 -7.84 -0.80 -6.29
N THR A 89 -7.56 -0.41 -7.53
CA THR A 89 -8.60 0.01 -8.48
C THR A 89 -9.64 -1.09 -8.68
N ALA A 90 -9.23 -2.33 -8.88
CA ALA A 90 -10.14 -3.45 -9.05
C ALA A 90 -11.05 -3.64 -7.82
N VAL A 91 -10.52 -3.56 -6.60
CA VAL A 91 -11.31 -3.69 -5.37
C VAL A 91 -12.31 -2.55 -5.20
N ILE A 92 -11.88 -1.31 -5.45
CA ILE A 92 -12.72 -0.13 -5.25
C ILE A 92 -13.77 -0.02 -6.36
N TYR A 93 -13.37 -0.01 -7.63
CA TYR A 93 -14.25 0.22 -8.78
C TYR A 93 -15.21 -0.91 -9.08
N SER A 94 -14.89 -2.15 -8.68
CA SER A 94 -15.83 -3.27 -8.79
C SER A 94 -17.01 -3.18 -7.81
N GLY A 95 -16.98 -2.26 -6.84
CA GLY A 95 -18.01 -2.17 -5.81
C GLY A 95 -17.98 -3.35 -4.84
N LEU A 96 -16.85 -4.04 -4.68
CA LEU A 96 -16.71 -5.12 -3.71
C LEU A 96 -17.06 -4.66 -2.29
N LEU A 97 -16.65 -3.44 -1.92
CA LEU A 97 -16.93 -2.85 -0.63
C LEU A 97 -18.39 -2.42 -0.44
N GLU A 98 -19.16 -2.26 -1.51
CA GLU A 98 -20.62 -2.06 -1.47
C GLU A 98 -21.37 -3.39 -1.32
N THR A 99 -20.87 -4.42 -2.00
CA THR A 99 -21.46 -5.76 -2.01
C THR A 99 -21.24 -6.45 -0.67
N TYR A 100 -20.02 -6.36 -0.12
CA TYR A 100 -19.62 -7.01 1.12
C TYR A 100 -19.29 -5.95 2.17
N GLN A 101 -20.27 -5.63 3.01
CA GLN A 101 -20.13 -4.57 4.01
C GLN A 101 -19.13 -4.94 5.12
N ASP A 102 -18.97 -6.22 5.43
CA ASP A 102 -18.04 -6.71 6.45
C ASP A 102 -16.62 -7.03 5.91
N LEU A 103 -16.41 -6.89 4.59
CA LEU A 103 -15.12 -7.16 3.97
C LEU A 103 -14.08 -6.14 4.40
N ARG A 104 -12.95 -6.63 4.90
CA ARG A 104 -11.73 -5.85 5.15
C ARG A 104 -10.63 -6.30 4.20
N VAL A 105 -9.91 -5.33 3.63
CA VAL A 105 -8.85 -5.55 2.64
C VAL A 105 -7.58 -4.85 3.10
N ALA A 106 -6.43 -5.51 2.96
CA ALA A 106 -5.13 -4.90 3.20
C ALA A 106 -4.21 -5.06 1.98
N PHE A 107 -3.54 -3.96 1.63
CA PHE A 107 -2.48 -3.91 0.63
C PHE A 107 -1.13 -3.90 1.36
N LEU A 108 -0.36 -4.97 1.19
CA LEU A 108 0.88 -5.20 1.94
C LEU A 108 2.10 -5.17 1.00
N GLU A 109 3.27 -4.81 1.54
CA GLU A 109 4.57 -4.81 0.82
C GLU A 109 4.61 -3.91 -0.43
N ALA A 110 3.94 -2.74 -0.36
CA ALA A 110 3.83 -1.77 -1.45
C ALA A 110 4.40 -0.38 -1.11
N GLY A 111 4.90 -0.22 0.12
CA GLY A 111 4.98 1.07 0.79
C GLY A 111 3.63 1.79 0.90
N ILE A 112 3.64 2.95 1.53
CA ILE A 112 2.48 3.81 1.72
C ILE A 112 2.51 5.06 0.82
N GLY A 113 3.68 5.41 0.28
CA GLY A 113 3.86 6.66 -0.48
C GLY A 113 2.95 6.85 -1.70
N TRP A 114 2.40 5.78 -2.27
CA TRP A 114 1.51 5.83 -3.44
C TRP A 114 0.06 6.20 -3.07
N VAL A 115 -0.34 6.04 -1.81
CA VAL A 115 -1.75 6.11 -1.38
C VAL A 115 -2.37 7.49 -1.63
N PRO A 116 -1.76 8.62 -1.22
CA PRO A 116 -2.37 9.94 -1.44
C PRO A 116 -2.59 10.24 -2.92
N PHE A 117 -1.55 9.99 -3.74
CA PHE A 117 -1.61 10.17 -5.19
C PHE A 117 -2.73 9.34 -5.82
N TRP A 118 -2.86 8.07 -5.42
CA TRP A 118 -3.87 7.19 -6.02
C TRP A 118 -5.28 7.52 -5.59
N MET A 119 -5.48 7.96 -4.36
CA MET A 119 -6.79 8.44 -3.90
C MET A 119 -7.27 9.65 -4.71
N GLU A 120 -6.40 10.65 -4.92
CA GLU A 120 -6.72 11.82 -5.75
C GLU A 120 -6.99 11.41 -7.20
N HIS A 121 -6.12 10.59 -7.78
CA HIS A 121 -6.25 10.16 -9.17
C HIS A 121 -7.53 9.35 -9.42
N MET A 122 -7.88 8.42 -8.51
CA MET A 122 -9.12 7.67 -8.62
C MET A 122 -10.35 8.58 -8.49
N ASP A 123 -10.33 9.59 -7.62
CA ASP A 123 -11.44 10.53 -7.51
C ASP A 123 -11.63 11.36 -8.79
N GLU A 124 -10.53 11.83 -9.39
CA GLU A 124 -10.55 12.55 -10.67
C GLU A 124 -11.16 11.68 -11.79
N GLU A 125 -10.69 10.44 -11.95
CA GLU A 125 -11.23 9.52 -12.96
C GLU A 125 -12.71 9.22 -12.73
N TYR A 126 -13.10 9.04 -11.47
CA TYR A 126 -14.49 8.76 -11.10
C TYR A 126 -15.42 9.93 -11.43
N GLU A 127 -14.96 11.18 -11.32
CA GLU A 127 -15.75 12.36 -11.69
C GLU A 127 -16.11 12.38 -13.19
N PHE A 128 -15.20 11.95 -14.06
CA PHE A 128 -15.44 11.90 -15.50
C PHE A 128 -16.10 10.60 -15.98
N ARG A 129 -15.81 9.47 -15.33
CA ARG A 129 -16.14 8.12 -15.82
C ARG A 129 -16.96 7.30 -14.82
N ARG A 130 -17.80 7.97 -14.01
CA ARG A 130 -18.68 7.32 -13.02
C ARG A 130 -19.50 6.15 -13.58
N PHE A 131 -19.89 6.20 -14.85
CA PHE A 131 -20.65 5.14 -15.51
C PHE A 131 -19.91 3.80 -15.61
N GLU A 132 -18.57 3.79 -15.52
CA GLU A 132 -17.74 2.57 -15.49
C GLU A 132 -17.73 1.90 -14.12
N ALA A 133 -18.23 2.59 -13.09
CA ALA A 133 -18.28 2.14 -11.71
C ALA A 133 -19.73 2.18 -11.17
N PRO A 134 -20.69 1.48 -11.80
CA PRO A 134 -22.13 1.66 -11.55
C PRO A 134 -22.57 1.30 -10.13
N LEU A 135 -21.78 0.49 -9.41
CA LEU A 135 -22.07 0.08 -8.04
C LEU A 135 -21.65 1.12 -6.99
N LEU A 136 -20.76 2.06 -7.32
CA LEU A 136 -20.21 2.99 -6.35
C LEU A 136 -21.21 4.10 -6.00
N LYS A 137 -21.42 4.27 -4.69
CA LYS A 137 -22.31 5.29 -4.12
C LYS A 137 -21.55 6.52 -3.62
N MET A 138 -20.27 6.36 -3.28
CA MET A 138 -19.38 7.40 -2.78
C MET A 138 -18.11 7.49 -3.62
N LYS A 139 -17.26 8.49 -3.38
CA LYS A 139 -15.99 8.64 -4.09
C LYS A 139 -15.02 7.51 -3.73
N PRO A 140 -14.12 7.09 -4.63
CA PRO A 140 -13.05 6.11 -4.33
C PRO A 140 -12.25 6.43 -3.05
N SER A 141 -11.89 7.69 -2.83
CA SER A 141 -11.21 8.14 -1.61
C SER A 141 -12.02 7.89 -0.33
N GLU A 142 -13.34 8.02 -0.40
CA GLU A 142 -14.23 7.74 0.74
C GLU A 142 -14.28 6.23 1.06
N TYR A 143 -14.16 5.36 0.05
CA TYR A 143 -13.98 3.92 0.28
C TYR A 143 -12.62 3.61 0.91
N MET A 144 -11.54 4.25 0.44
CA MET A 144 -10.21 4.09 1.07
C MET A 144 -10.24 4.52 2.55
N ALA A 145 -10.98 5.59 2.86
CA ALA A 145 -11.10 6.14 4.20
C ALA A 145 -12.18 5.49 5.08
N CYS A 146 -12.96 4.51 4.59
CA CYS A 146 -14.14 3.99 5.30
C CYS A 146 -13.84 3.10 6.53
N GLY A 147 -12.56 2.88 6.85
CA GLY A 147 -12.12 2.04 7.98
C GLY A 147 -11.99 0.54 7.66
N ARG A 148 -12.19 0.15 6.38
CA ARG A 148 -12.12 -1.24 5.92
C ARG A 148 -10.96 -1.55 4.97
N VAL A 149 -10.31 -0.52 4.44
CA VAL A 149 -9.15 -0.65 3.56
C VAL A 149 -7.90 -0.25 4.33
N TYR A 150 -6.89 -1.11 4.33
CA TYR A 150 -5.65 -0.94 5.08
C TYR A 150 -4.46 -0.98 4.14
N VAL A 151 -3.39 -0.28 4.49
CA VAL A 151 -2.13 -0.27 3.73
C VAL A 151 -0.95 -0.41 4.69
N SER A 152 0.01 -1.27 4.35
CA SER A 152 1.25 -1.37 5.14
C SER A 152 2.22 -0.24 4.83
N CYS A 153 2.86 0.30 5.87
CA CYS A 153 4.04 1.14 5.73
C CYS A 153 5.32 0.35 5.96
N GLU A 154 6.40 0.84 5.37
CA GLU A 154 7.76 0.35 5.55
C GLU A 154 8.56 1.33 6.45
N PRO A 155 9.50 0.83 7.27
CA PRO A 155 10.15 1.63 8.33
C PRO A 155 10.88 2.88 7.82
N GLU A 156 11.49 2.80 6.64
CA GLU A 156 12.34 3.82 6.02
C GLU A 156 11.57 4.89 5.23
N GLU A 157 10.25 4.76 5.08
CA GLU A 157 9.44 5.66 4.27
C GLU A 157 9.30 7.06 4.89
N LYS A 158 10.02 8.03 4.34
CA LYS A 158 9.93 9.45 4.76
C LYS A 158 8.55 10.06 4.49
N THR A 159 7.79 9.50 3.55
CA THR A 159 6.43 9.93 3.20
C THR A 159 5.42 9.61 4.29
N LEU A 160 5.68 8.61 5.14
CA LEU A 160 4.76 8.14 6.18
C LEU A 160 4.24 9.25 7.09
N ARG A 161 5.06 10.27 7.40
CA ARG A 161 4.64 11.39 8.25
C ARG A 161 3.56 12.30 7.64
N TYR A 162 3.40 12.28 6.32
CA TYR A 162 2.45 13.14 5.60
C TYR A 162 1.19 12.39 5.16
N VAL A 163 1.26 11.07 5.04
CA VAL A 163 0.11 10.27 4.62
C VAL A 163 -1.13 10.47 5.51
N PRO A 164 -1.01 10.62 6.84
CA PRO A 164 -2.15 10.92 7.72
C PRO A 164 -2.95 12.17 7.36
N ASP A 165 -2.39 13.11 6.59
CA ASP A 165 -3.13 14.30 6.12
C ASP A 165 -4.19 13.95 5.04
N PHE A 166 -4.04 12.80 4.37
CA PHE A 166 -4.88 12.37 3.25
C PHE A 166 -5.60 11.04 3.52
N PHE A 167 -4.98 10.14 4.28
CA PHE A 167 -5.47 8.79 4.54
C PHE A 167 -5.55 8.53 6.06
N PRO A 168 -6.62 7.88 6.57
CA PRO A 168 -6.78 7.70 8.01
C PRO A 168 -5.62 6.92 8.64
N GLU A 169 -5.06 7.47 9.72
CA GLU A 169 -3.97 6.83 10.46
C GLU A 169 -4.37 5.49 11.07
N GLU A 170 -5.67 5.26 11.31
CA GLU A 170 -6.22 3.99 11.80
C GLU A 170 -6.17 2.86 10.77
N ASN A 171 -5.94 3.19 9.50
CA ASN A 171 -5.90 2.22 8.40
C ASN A 171 -4.47 1.86 8.00
N ILE A 172 -3.45 2.32 8.75
CA ILE A 172 -2.05 2.09 8.45
C ILE A 172 -1.52 0.91 9.28
N LEU A 173 -0.85 -0.04 8.65
CA LEU A 173 -0.29 -1.22 9.29
C LEU A 173 1.24 -1.21 9.20
N PHE A 174 1.93 -1.84 10.16
CA PHE A 174 3.34 -2.15 10.01
C PHE A 174 3.53 -3.57 9.47
N ALA A 175 4.45 -3.72 8.51
CA ALA A 175 4.94 -5.01 8.05
C ALA A 175 6.47 -5.00 8.05
N SER A 176 7.09 -5.98 8.71
CA SER A 176 8.56 -6.10 8.73
C SER A 176 9.12 -6.87 7.53
N ASP A 177 8.25 -7.56 6.77
CA ASP A 177 8.59 -8.45 5.67
C ASP A 177 9.74 -9.43 6.00
N TYR A 178 9.65 -10.10 7.14
CA TYR A 178 10.65 -11.10 7.53
C TYR A 178 10.34 -12.46 6.88
N PRO A 179 11.33 -13.21 6.35
CA PRO A 179 12.78 -12.95 6.29
C PRO A 179 13.23 -12.45 4.90
N HIS A 180 12.44 -11.58 4.27
CA HIS A 180 12.69 -11.18 2.90
C HIS A 180 14.00 -10.42 2.76
N TRP A 181 14.62 -10.52 1.58
CA TRP A 181 16.00 -10.08 1.34
C TRP A 181 16.16 -8.57 1.35
N ASP A 182 15.09 -7.82 1.13
CA ASP A 182 15.04 -6.35 1.20
C ASP A 182 14.49 -5.84 2.53
N GLY A 183 14.14 -6.75 3.46
CA GLY A 183 13.68 -6.40 4.80
C GLY A 183 14.84 -5.99 5.73
N GLU A 184 14.57 -5.07 6.65
CA GLU A 184 15.58 -4.57 7.59
C GLU A 184 15.74 -5.43 8.86
N PHE A 185 15.49 -6.74 8.79
CA PHE A 185 15.64 -7.58 9.98
C PHE A 185 17.10 -7.62 10.47
N PRO A 186 17.37 -7.49 11.79
CA PRO A 186 16.43 -7.42 12.92
C PRO A 186 16.02 -5.99 13.34
N TYR A 187 16.40 -4.96 12.60
CA TYR A 187 16.27 -3.56 12.98
C TYR A 187 14.96 -2.88 12.54
N ALA A 188 14.16 -3.49 11.66
CA ALA A 188 12.94 -2.90 11.10
C ALA A 188 12.01 -2.27 12.16
N VAL A 189 11.74 -2.99 13.26
CA VAL A 189 10.91 -2.49 14.37
C VAL A 189 11.58 -1.31 15.08
N ALA A 190 12.88 -1.45 15.40
CA ALA A 190 13.63 -0.42 16.10
C ALA A 190 13.75 0.87 15.26
N HIS A 191 13.89 0.74 13.94
CA HIS A 191 13.96 1.88 13.03
C HIS A 191 12.67 2.70 13.09
N LEU A 192 11.50 2.10 12.86
CA LEU A 192 10.22 2.80 12.93
C LEU A 192 9.91 3.31 14.35
N ALA A 193 10.24 2.54 15.39
CA ALA A 193 10.03 2.95 16.78
C ALA A 193 10.87 4.19 17.17
N ASN A 194 12.10 4.30 16.67
CA ASN A 194 13.03 5.39 16.99
C ASN A 194 12.87 6.63 16.10
N ARG A 195 11.90 6.66 15.17
CA ARG A 195 11.63 7.82 14.32
C ARG A 195 11.11 9.01 15.12
N ASN A 196 11.78 10.15 15.05
CA ASN A 196 11.39 11.35 15.78
C ASN A 196 10.33 12.20 15.06
N ASP A 197 10.02 11.86 13.80
CA ASP A 197 9.04 12.57 12.98
C ASP A 197 7.60 12.06 13.15
N LEU A 198 7.38 11.00 13.93
CA LEU A 198 6.08 10.39 14.19
C LEU A 198 5.74 10.48 15.68
N SER A 199 4.49 10.80 16.01
CA SER A 199 4.02 10.84 17.40
C SER A 199 4.01 9.45 18.03
N ALA A 200 4.05 9.39 19.37
CA ALA A 200 4.01 8.12 20.09
C ALA A 200 2.66 7.41 19.88
N GLU A 201 1.58 8.18 19.81
CA GLU A 201 0.22 7.70 19.56
C GLU A 201 0.11 7.07 18.18
N PHE A 202 0.70 7.70 17.15
CA PHE A 202 0.66 7.15 15.79
C PHE A 202 1.47 5.85 15.68
N LYS A 203 2.64 5.80 16.33
CA LYS A 203 3.42 4.55 16.42
C LYS A 203 2.63 3.44 17.11
N GLN A 204 1.93 3.75 18.20
CA GLN A 204 1.09 2.77 18.90
C GLN A 204 -0.04 2.25 18.00
N LYS A 205 -0.71 3.13 17.24
CA LYS A 205 -1.72 2.74 16.26
C LYS A 205 -1.16 1.75 15.23
N ILE A 206 -0.04 2.11 14.62
CA ILE A 206 0.62 1.30 13.57
C ILE A 206 1.04 -0.08 14.11
N PHE A 207 1.68 -0.14 15.27
CA PHE A 207 2.23 -1.39 15.81
C PHE A 207 1.20 -2.29 16.49
N ARG A 208 0.14 -1.70 17.07
CA ARG A 208 -0.79 -2.42 17.95
C ARG A 208 -2.23 -2.26 17.53
N ASP A 209 -2.77 -1.05 17.60
CA ASP A 209 -4.23 -0.89 17.60
C ASP A 209 -4.85 -1.17 16.22
N ASN A 210 -4.18 -0.78 15.13
CA ASN A 210 -4.66 -1.01 13.77
C ASN A 210 -4.56 -2.50 13.37
N PRO A 211 -3.43 -3.21 13.59
CA PRO A 211 -3.38 -4.66 13.39
C PRO A 211 -4.43 -5.40 14.20
N ARG A 212 -4.65 -5.01 15.47
CA ARG A 212 -5.68 -5.63 16.31
C ARG A 212 -7.08 -5.45 15.71
N ARG A 213 -7.41 -4.24 15.26
CA ARG A 213 -8.69 -3.96 14.60
C ARG A 213 -8.84 -4.70 13.27
N PHE A 214 -7.77 -4.83 12.49
CA PHE A 214 -7.81 -5.53 11.20
C PHE A 214 -7.97 -7.05 11.37
N TYR A 215 -7.17 -7.66 12.24
CA TYR A 215 -7.16 -9.12 12.45
C TYR A 215 -8.21 -9.60 13.45
N GLY A 216 -8.86 -8.70 14.21
CA GLY A 216 -9.85 -9.06 15.23
C GLY A 216 -9.23 -9.72 16.45
N LEU A 217 -8.05 -9.26 16.87
CA LEU A 217 -7.32 -9.82 18.02
C LEU A 217 -7.86 -9.25 19.34
N ALA A 218 -7.98 -10.10 20.37
CA ALA A 218 -8.40 -9.71 21.72
C ALA A 218 -7.35 -8.80 22.42
N ASP A 219 -7.70 -8.24 23.59
CA ASP A 219 -6.74 -7.54 24.47
C ASP A 219 -5.76 -8.50 25.14
#